data_AF-A0A660UYM3-F1
#
_entry.id   AF-A0A660UYM3-F1
#
_cell.length_a   1.000
_cell.length_b   1.000
_cell.length_c   1.000
_cell.angle_alpha   90.00
_cell.angle_beta   90.00
_cell.angle_gamma   90.00
#
_symmetry.space_group_name_H-M   'P 1'
#
loop_
_entity.id
_entity.type
_entity.pdbx_description
1 polymer ?
#
loop_
_entity_poly.entity_id
_entity_poly.type
_entity_poly.pdbx_seq_one_letter_code
_entity_poly.pdbx_strand_id
1 'polypeptide(L)' 'TGIIAALVGQKMTNFDAAVLGVYIHGLAGDIAAEKTGQISLIAGDIIESLAPAFLKS' A
#
# COMPACT_ATOMS: atom_id res chain seq x y z
N THR A 1 0.85 -8.26 -2.89
CA THR A 1 1.26 -9.51 -2.21
C THR A 1 1.96 -9.27 -0.88
N GLY A 2 3.09 -8.54 -0.83
CA GLY A 2 3.85 -8.36 0.42
C GLY A 2 3.06 -7.70 1.57
N ILE A 3 2.26 -6.67 1.28
CA ILE A 3 1.44 -5.96 2.28
C ILE A 3 0.46 -6.92 2.95
N ILE A 4 -0.34 -7.65 2.16
CA ILE A 4 -1.33 -8.61 2.67
C ILE A 4 -0.65 -9.70 3.50
N ALA A 5 0.47 -10.24 3.03
CA ALA A 5 1.22 -11.26 3.78
C ALA A 5 1.72 -10.74 5.14
N ALA A 6 2.20 -9.49 5.19
CA ALA A 6 2.60 -8.85 6.45
C ALA A 6 1.42 -8.62 7.40
N LEU A 7 0.24 -8.26 6.88
CA LEU A 7 -0.98 -8.10 7.68
C LEU A 7 -1.50 -9.44 8.23
N VAL A 8 -1.47 -10.50 7.43
CA VAL A 8 -1.76 -11.87 7.89
C VAL A 8 -0.74 -12.32 8.94
N GLY A 9 0.54 -12.01 8.75
CA GLY A 9 1.60 -12.27 9.74
C GLY A 9 1.38 -11.54 11.07
N GLN A 10 0.65 -10.42 11.05
CA GLN A 10 0.20 -9.68 12.23
C GLN A 10 -1.12 -10.21 12.82
N LYS A 11 -1.59 -11.38 12.37
CA LYS A 11 -2.79 -12.10 12.85
C LYS A 11 -4.13 -11.48 12.45
N MET A 12 -4.18 -10.67 11.39
CA MET A 12 -5.46 -10.29 10.77
C MET A 12 -6.12 -11.48 10.07
N THR A 13 -7.45 -11.47 9.96
CA THR A 13 -8.15 -12.48 9.13
C THR A 13 -7.75 -12.31 7.67
N ASN A 14 -7.79 -13.38 6.88
CA ASN A 14 -7.43 -13.31 5.46
C ASN A 14 -8.28 -12.29 4.70
N PHE A 15 -9.56 -12.16 5.05
CA PHE A 15 -10.46 -11.20 4.43
C PHE A 15 -10.07 -9.76 4.78
N ASP A 16 -9.91 -9.46 6.07
CA ASP A 16 -9.56 -8.09 6.51
C ASP A 16 -8.18 -7.68 6.01
N ALA A 17 -7.20 -8.61 6.03
CA ALA A 17 -5.86 -8.38 5.51
C ALA A 17 -5.87 -8.09 4.00
N ALA A 18 -6.72 -8.79 3.23
CA ALA A 18 -6.88 -8.52 1.81
C ALA A 18 -7.52 -7.16 1.54
N VAL A 19 -8.60 -6.83 2.27
CA VAL A 19 -9.29 -5.53 2.15
C VAL A 19 -8.34 -4.39 2.47
N LEU A 20 -7.72 -4.42 3.65
CA LEU A 20 -6.79 -3.37 4.08
C LEU A 20 -5.55 -3.32 3.17
N GLY A 21 -4.99 -4.47 2.80
CA GLY A 21 -3.79 -4.51 1.98
C GLY A 21 -3.97 -3.97 0.56
N VAL A 22 -5.14 -4.18 -0.06
CA VAL A 22 -5.47 -3.59 -1.37
C VAL A 22 -5.72 -2.09 -1.23
N TYR A 23 -6.45 -1.66 -0.18
CA TYR A 23 -6.68 -0.25 0.09
C TYR A 23 -5.36 0.52 0.31
N ILE A 24 -4.46 0.02 1.16
CA ILE A 24 -3.16 0.63 1.43
C ILE A 24 -2.29 0.66 0.17
N HIS A 25 -2.34 -0.38 -0.68
CA HIS A 25 -1.59 -0.38 -1.93
C HIS A 25 -2.06 0.73 -2.87
N GLY A 26 -3.37 0.90 -3.03
CA GLY A 26 -3.95 1.97 -3.84
C GLY A 26 -3.59 3.35 -3.31
N LEU A 27 -3.79 3.57 -2.01
CA LEU A 27 -3.47 4.84 -1.35
C LEU A 27 -1.98 5.21 -1.45
N ALA A 28 -1.09 4.23 -1.30
CA ALA A 28 0.35 4.45 -1.51
C ALA A 28 0.67 4.79 -2.98
N GLY A 29 -0.03 4.17 -3.92
CA GLY A 29 0.05 4.49 -5.34
C GLY A 29 -0.40 5.93 -5.65
N ASP A 30 -1.51 6.37 -5.07
CA ASP A 30 -2.01 7.74 -5.24
C ASP A 30 -1.02 8.78 -4.68
N ILE A 31 -0.50 8.53 -3.47
CA ILE A 31 0.52 9.40 -2.84
C ILE A 31 1.81 9.45 -3.67
N ALA A 32 2.24 8.31 -4.22
CA ALA A 32 3.42 8.26 -5.08
C ALA A 32 3.18 9.01 -6.40
N ALA A 33 2.01 8.86 -7.00
CA ALA A 33 1.63 9.52 -8.25
C ALA A 33 1.60 11.05 -8.12
N GLU A 34 1.29 11.60 -6.94
CA GLU A 34 1.40 13.04 -6.67
C GLU A 34 2.83 13.58 -6.85
N LYS A 35 3.85 12.73 -6.68
CA LYS A 35 5.27 13.12 -6.76
C LYS A 35 5.89 12.81 -8.11
N THR A 36 5.63 11.62 -8.65
CA THR A 36 6.29 11.12 -9.87
C THR A 36 5.40 11.19 -11.11
N GLY A 37 4.10 11.39 -10.95
CA GLY A 37 3.11 11.29 -12.01
C GLY A 37 2.77 9.84 -12.37
N GLN A 38 1.53 9.61 -12.81
CA GLN A 38 1.03 8.24 -13.06
C GLN A 38 1.82 7.46 -14.11
N ILE A 39 2.35 8.13 -15.14
CA ILE A 39 3.09 7.49 -16.23
C ILE A 39 4.47 7.00 -15.76
N SER A 40 5.13 7.75 -14.89
CA SER A 40 6.49 7.45 -14.44
C SER A 40 6.53 6.67 -13.13
N LEU A 41 5.37 6.40 -12.53
CA LEU A 41 5.24 5.66 -11.29
C LEU A 41 5.77 4.23 -11.42
N ILE A 42 6.67 3.85 -10.52
CA ILE A 42 7.22 2.50 -10.42
C ILE A 42 6.93 1.89 -9.05
N ALA A 43 7.12 0.57 -8.92
CA ALA A 43 6.85 -0.15 -7.68
C ALA A 43 7.67 0.36 -6.48
N GLY A 44 8.89 0.88 -6.72
CA GLY A 44 9.73 1.50 -5.69
C GLY A 44 9.06 2.72 -5.03
N ASP A 45 8.44 3.59 -5.85
CA ASP A 45 7.74 4.79 -5.35
C ASP A 45 6.58 4.43 -4.42
N ILE A 46 5.88 3.34 -4.73
CA ILE A 46 4.80 2.81 -3.88
C ILE A 46 5.37 2.32 -2.55
N ILE A 47 6.51 1.61 -2.56
CA ILE A 47 7.17 1.13 -1.33
C ILE A 47 7.56 2.31 -0.43
N GLU A 48 8.16 3.36 -1.00
CA GLU A 48 8.51 4.59 -0.27
C GLU A 48 7.29 5.32 0.29
N SER A 49 6.12 5.12 -0.33
CA SER A 49 4.86 5.73 0.06
C SER A 49 3.98 4.85 0.98
N LEU A 50 4.45 3.67 1.39
CA LEU A 50 3.70 2.80 2.32
C LEU A 50 3.51 3.41 3.71
N ALA A 51 4.58 3.96 4.30
CA ALA A 51 4.50 4.60 5.62
C ALA A 51 3.47 5.75 5.66
N PRO A 52 3.49 6.73 4.72
CA PRO A 52 2.47 7.77 4.70
C PRO A 52 1.07 7.23 4.37
N ALA A 53 0.93 6.16 3.60
CA ALA A 53 -0.37 5.52 3.37
C ALA A 53 -0.97 4.94 4.67
N PHE A 54 -0.19 4.22 5.46
CA PHE A 54 -0.63 3.70 6.77
C PHE A 54 -0.93 4.80 7.81
N LEU A 55 -0.25 5.96 7.73
CA LEU A 55 -0.54 7.09 8.62
C LEU A 55 -1.83 7.84 8.25
N LYS A 56 -2.32 7.68 7.02
CA LYS A 56 -3.55 8.32 6.52
C LYS A 56 -4.77 7.38 6.51
N SER A 57 -4.57 6.07 6.69
CA SER A 57 -5.61 5.04 6.60
C SER A 57 -6.49 4.91 7.83
#